data_AF-A0AAD6KXU8-F1
#
_entry.id   AF-A0AAD6KXU8-F1
#
_cell.length_a   1.000
_cell.length_b   1.000
_cell.length_c   1.000
_cell.angle_alpha   90.00
_cell.angle_beta   90.00
_cell.angle_gamma   90.00
#
_symmetry.space_group_name_H-M   'P 1'
#
loop_
_entity.id
_entity.type
_entity.pdbx_description
1 polymer ?
#
loop_
_entity_poly.entity_id
_entity_poly.type
_entity_poly.pdbx_seq_one_letter_code
_entity_poly.pdbx_strand_id
1 'polypeptide(L)'
;MDQHGHVQPPAVGMVGSTAPVPYGIPSYQPNQMMGPSATGSLQSPTQPAVFTASSAQLAQHQLAYQHIHHQQQQQLQQQLQTFWANQYQEIEQTADFKNHSLPLARIKKIMKADEDVRMISAEAPVIFARACEMFILELTLRSWNHTEENKRRTLQKE
;
A
#
# COMPACT_ATOMS: atom_id res chain seq x y z
N MET A 1 2.83 -24.57 60.48
CA MET A 1 2.61 -25.68 59.54
C MET A 1 2.50 -25.08 58.14
N ASP A 2 3.63 -24.93 57.45
CA ASP A 2 4.04 -25.74 56.27
C ASP A 2 3.57 -25.03 54.98
N GLN A 3 4.33 -24.81 53.89
CA GLN A 3 5.63 -25.28 53.43
C GLN A 3 6.09 -24.36 52.27
N HIS A 4 7.42 -24.25 52.07
CA HIS A 4 8.07 -23.51 50.99
C HIS A 4 7.95 -24.21 49.62
N GLY A 5 7.94 -23.45 48.52
CA GLY A 5 8.00 -23.96 47.15
C GLY A 5 8.76 -23.03 46.22
N HIS A 6 10.08 -23.06 46.31
CA HIS A 6 11.05 -22.37 45.46
C HIS A 6 11.34 -23.26 44.25
N VAL A 7 11.20 -22.76 43.02
CA VAL A 7 11.64 -23.49 41.81
C VAL A 7 12.59 -22.61 41.01
N GLN A 8 13.84 -23.05 40.91
CA GLN A 8 14.90 -22.55 40.03
C GLN A 8 14.91 -23.36 38.71
N PRO A 9 15.53 -22.83 37.64
CA PRO A 9 15.45 -23.37 36.28
C PRO A 9 16.55 -24.42 36.01
N PRO A 10 16.43 -25.26 34.96
CA PRO A 10 17.55 -26.05 34.49
C PRO A 10 18.34 -25.33 33.38
N ALA A 11 19.63 -25.61 33.39
CA ALA A 11 20.70 -25.04 32.60
C ALA A 11 21.01 -25.85 31.32
N VAL A 12 21.48 -25.13 30.30
CA VAL A 12 22.55 -25.43 29.32
C VAL A 12 22.60 -26.85 28.69
N GLY A 13 22.33 -26.89 27.37
CA GLY A 13 22.85 -27.87 26.43
C GLY A 13 23.57 -27.15 25.28
N MET A 14 24.80 -27.56 25.01
CA MET A 14 25.78 -26.93 24.12
C MET A 14 25.73 -27.48 22.67
N VAL A 15 26.14 -26.62 21.73
CA VAL A 15 26.83 -26.89 20.45
C VAL A 15 26.02 -27.47 19.28
N GLY A 16 25.92 -26.65 18.23
CA GLY A 16 25.54 -27.02 16.87
C GLY A 16 25.91 -25.87 15.92
N SER A 17 26.97 -26.09 15.15
CA SER A 17 27.71 -25.12 14.35
C SER A 17 26.94 -24.50 13.16
N THR A 18 27.23 -23.22 12.92
CA THR A 18 27.45 -22.55 11.61
C THR A 18 26.36 -22.61 10.52
N ALA A 19 25.63 -21.51 10.33
CA ALA A 19 25.64 -20.71 9.10
C ALA A 19 24.65 -19.52 9.21
N PRO A 20 25.09 -18.25 9.22
CA PRO A 20 24.18 -17.14 8.98
C PRO A 20 23.84 -17.09 7.48
N VAL A 21 22.57 -17.32 7.15
CA VAL A 21 22.01 -17.04 5.82
C VAL A 21 21.96 -15.54 5.62
N PRO A 22 22.66 -14.95 4.63
CA PRO A 22 22.56 -13.53 4.36
C PRO A 22 21.31 -13.30 3.49
N TYR A 23 20.26 -12.72 4.08
CA TYR A 23 19.22 -12.08 3.29
C TYR A 23 19.82 -10.83 2.63
N GLY A 24 20.40 -11.03 1.44
CA GLY A 24 20.91 -9.98 0.60
C GLY A 24 19.75 -9.14 0.04
N ILE A 25 19.75 -7.86 0.40
CA ILE A 25 18.98 -6.83 -0.32
C ILE A 25 19.65 -6.64 -1.70
N PRO A 26 18.93 -6.73 -2.82
CA PRO A 26 19.49 -6.28 -4.09
C PRO A 26 19.49 -4.76 -4.09
N SER A 27 20.63 -4.17 -3.72
CA SER A 27 20.91 -2.77 -4.00
C SER A 27 21.02 -2.61 -5.51
N TYR A 28 20.06 -1.92 -6.12
CA TYR A 28 20.14 -1.46 -7.51
C TYR A 28 21.41 -0.62 -7.69
N GLN A 29 22.39 -1.15 -8.41
CA GLN A 29 23.51 -0.36 -8.95
C GLN A 29 23.05 0.34 -10.24
N PRO A 30 23.21 1.66 -10.38
CA PRO A 30 23.14 2.30 -11.68
C PRO A 30 24.44 2.03 -12.46
N ASN A 31 24.27 1.51 -13.68
CA ASN A 31 25.27 1.25 -14.72
C ASN A 31 26.67 1.87 -14.53
N GLN A 32 27.68 1.02 -14.38
CA GLN A 32 29.04 1.32 -14.83
C GLN A 32 29.30 0.57 -16.14
N MET A 33 29.24 1.30 -17.25
CA MET A 33 29.68 0.83 -18.57
C MET A 33 31.14 1.28 -18.75
N MET A 34 32.10 0.42 -18.39
CA MET A 34 33.52 0.64 -18.65
C MET A 34 33.93 -0.17 -19.89
N GLY A 35 34.06 0.52 -21.01
CA GLY A 35 34.78 0.01 -22.19
C GLY A 35 36.30 0.16 -22.02
N PRO A 36 37.10 -0.58 -22.80
CA PRO A 36 38.52 -0.80 -22.50
C PRO A 36 39.39 0.33 -23.05
N SER A 37 40.49 0.67 -22.37
CA SER A 37 41.76 1.05 -23.02
C SER A 37 42.91 1.22 -22.01
N ALA A 38 43.96 0.43 -22.28
CA ALA A 38 45.38 0.79 -22.29
C ALA A 38 45.96 1.84 -21.31
N THR A 39 46.90 1.34 -20.49
CA THR A 39 48.21 1.95 -20.16
C THR A 39 48.30 3.43 -19.80
N GLY A 40 48.50 3.68 -18.50
CA GLY A 40 49.62 4.49 -17.97
C GLY A 40 49.55 6.01 -18.09
N SER A 41 49.41 6.70 -16.95
CA SER A 41 50.38 7.67 -16.39
C SER A 41 49.72 8.56 -15.31
N LEU A 42 50.54 8.93 -14.32
CA LEU A 42 50.22 9.77 -13.16
C LEU A 42 49.99 11.24 -13.55
N GLN A 43 48.98 11.93 -12.99
CA GLN A 43 49.08 13.31 -12.46
C GLN A 43 47.79 13.87 -11.81
N SER A 44 47.95 14.28 -10.54
CA SER A 44 47.48 15.49 -9.82
C SER A 44 45.99 15.92 -9.70
N PRO A 45 45.62 16.64 -8.61
CA PRO A 45 44.24 16.76 -8.13
C PRO A 45 43.55 18.10 -8.45
N THR A 46 42.25 18.16 -8.11
CA THR A 46 41.33 19.32 -8.07
C THR A 46 40.73 19.84 -9.38
N GLN A 47 39.62 19.22 -9.80
CA GLN A 47 38.47 19.93 -10.37
C GLN A 47 37.17 19.38 -9.75
N PRO A 48 36.19 20.21 -9.36
CA PRO A 48 34.87 19.72 -9.04
C PRO A 48 34.20 19.32 -10.36
N ALA A 49 34.09 18.03 -10.62
CA ALA A 49 33.30 17.51 -11.72
C ALA A 49 31.84 17.92 -11.52
N VAL A 50 31.44 19.04 -12.14
CA VAL A 50 30.03 19.40 -12.28
C VAL A 50 29.46 18.42 -13.30
N PHE A 51 28.74 17.41 -12.83
CA PHE A 51 28.00 16.49 -13.69
C PHE A 51 26.90 17.27 -14.42
N THR A 52 27.20 17.83 -15.59
CA THR A 52 26.17 18.36 -16.48
C THR A 52 25.44 17.18 -17.11
N ALA A 53 24.26 16.84 -16.57
CA ALA A 53 23.36 15.88 -17.20
C ALA A 53 23.06 16.33 -18.63
N SER A 54 23.19 15.44 -19.61
CA SER A 54 22.92 15.80 -21.01
C SER A 54 21.41 16.01 -21.22
N SER A 55 21.04 16.91 -22.13
CA SER A 55 19.63 17.16 -22.48
C SER A 55 18.87 15.90 -22.89
N ALA A 56 19.57 14.94 -23.51
CA ALA A 56 19.02 13.63 -23.87
C ALA A 56 18.64 12.78 -22.65
N GLN A 57 19.44 12.83 -21.57
CA GLN A 57 19.16 12.09 -20.33
C GLN A 57 17.92 12.63 -19.61
N LEU A 58 17.72 13.96 -19.60
CA LEU A 58 16.54 14.58 -19.01
C LEU A 58 15.26 14.22 -19.78
N ALA A 59 15.31 14.18 -21.10
CA ALA A 59 14.18 13.77 -21.94
C ALA A 59 13.80 12.29 -21.70
N GLN A 60 14.79 11.40 -21.60
CA GLN A 60 14.53 9.99 -21.27
C GLN A 60 13.91 9.82 -19.88
N HIS A 61 14.36 10.61 -18.90
CA HIS A 61 13.82 10.57 -17.54
C HIS A 61 12.36 11.01 -17.49
N GLN A 62 11.99 12.06 -18.23
CA GLN A 62 10.61 12.53 -18.28
C GLN A 62 9.66 11.51 -18.91
N LEU A 63 10.08 10.82 -19.96
CA LEU A 63 9.31 9.72 -20.57
C LEU A 63 9.15 8.53 -19.61
N ALA A 64 10.19 8.22 -18.83
CA ALA A 64 10.12 7.16 -17.84
C ALA A 64 9.07 7.45 -16.75
N TYR A 65 9.00 8.69 -16.26
CA TYR A 65 7.97 9.09 -15.28
C TYR A 65 6.55 8.95 -15.83
N GLN A 66 6.31 9.40 -17.06
CA GLN A 66 5.01 9.26 -17.72
C GLN A 66 4.59 7.79 -17.80
N HIS A 67 5.52 6.91 -18.18
CA HIS A 67 5.24 5.48 -18.27
C HIS A 67 4.93 4.86 -16.89
N ILE A 68 5.72 5.17 -15.86
CA ILE A 68 5.52 4.63 -14.50
C ILE A 68 4.14 5.05 -13.96
N HIS A 69 3.76 6.32 -14.12
CA HIS A 69 2.46 6.81 -13.68
C HIS A 69 1.31 6.11 -14.43
N HIS A 70 1.44 5.94 -15.75
CA HIS A 70 0.43 5.23 -16.55
C HIS A 70 0.28 3.76 -16.12
N GLN A 71 1.39 3.07 -15.88
CA GLN A 71 1.37 1.68 -15.41
C GLN A 71 0.69 1.54 -14.04
N GLN A 72 0.98 2.45 -13.12
CA GLN A 72 0.36 2.44 -11.79
C GLN A 72 -1.15 2.67 -11.87
N GLN A 73 -1.60 3.59 -12.74
CA GLN A 73 -3.02 3.83 -12.96
C GLN A 73 -3.74 2.60 -13.53
N GLN A 74 -3.10 1.86 -14.45
CA GLN A 74 -3.62 0.59 -14.94
C GLN A 74 -3.73 -0.46 -13.83
N GLN A 75 -2.72 -0.56 -12.96
CA GLN A 75 -2.73 -1.49 -11.83
C GLN A 75 -3.87 -1.20 -10.85
N LEU A 76 -4.09 0.07 -10.52
CA LEU A 76 -5.23 0.48 -9.68
C LEU A 76 -6.56 0.11 -10.35
N GLN A 77 -6.70 0.33 -11.66
CA GLN A 77 -7.93 -0.03 -12.38
C GLN A 77 -8.21 -1.54 -12.33
N GLN A 78 -7.18 -2.37 -12.46
CA GLN A 78 -7.33 -3.82 -12.32
C GLN A 78 -7.73 -4.23 -10.89
N GLN A 79 -7.10 -3.65 -9.86
CA GLN A 79 -7.48 -3.91 -8.47
C GLN A 79 -8.94 -3.53 -8.19
N LEU A 80 -9.39 -2.38 -8.71
CA LEU A 80 -10.78 -1.94 -8.60
C LEU A 80 -11.74 -2.90 -9.31
N GLN A 81 -11.38 -3.39 -10.49
CA GLN A 81 -12.21 -4.34 -11.22
C GLN A 81 -12.37 -5.66 -10.44
N THR A 82 -11.29 -6.19 -9.88
CA THR A 82 -11.33 -7.38 -9.02
C THR A 82 -12.14 -7.12 -7.75
N PHE A 83 -11.94 -5.97 -7.10
CA PHE A 83 -12.73 -5.57 -5.93
C PHE A 83 -14.22 -5.57 -6.24
N TRP A 84 -14.64 -4.91 -7.31
CA TRP A 84 -16.05 -4.83 -7.70
C TRP A 84 -16.63 -6.20 -8.05
N ALA A 85 -15.91 -7.03 -8.80
CA ALA A 85 -16.33 -8.39 -9.10
C ALA A 85 -16.59 -9.20 -7.81
N ASN A 86 -15.68 -9.13 -6.84
CA ASN A 86 -15.84 -9.80 -5.55
C ASN A 86 -17.03 -9.25 -4.76
N GLN A 87 -17.22 -7.93 -4.74
CA GLN A 87 -18.36 -7.31 -4.04
C GLN A 87 -19.70 -7.71 -4.64
N TYR A 88 -19.81 -7.82 -5.96
CA TYR A 88 -21.02 -8.32 -6.61
C TYR A 88 -21.30 -9.78 -6.25
N GLN A 89 -20.28 -10.65 -6.29
CA GLN A 89 -20.45 -12.05 -5.89
C GLN A 89 -20.84 -12.21 -4.42
N GLU A 90 -20.32 -11.36 -3.53
CA GLU A 90 -20.69 -11.36 -2.12
C GLU A 90 -22.16 -10.95 -1.92
N ILE A 91 -22.64 -9.95 -2.67
CA ILE A 91 -24.04 -9.50 -2.64
C ILE A 91 -24.96 -10.63 -3.12
N GLU A 92 -24.63 -11.32 -4.21
CA GLU A 92 -25.44 -12.43 -4.74
C GLU A 92 -25.54 -13.61 -3.76
N GLN A 93 -24.49 -13.84 -2.97
CA GLN A 93 -24.46 -14.92 -1.96
C GLN A 93 -25.08 -14.53 -0.61
N THR A 94 -25.29 -13.23 -0.37
CA THR A 94 -25.83 -12.74 0.90
C THR A 94 -27.35 -12.90 0.92
N ALA A 95 -27.83 -13.85 1.73
CA ALA A 95 -29.27 -14.10 1.93
C ALA A 95 -29.85 -13.43 3.18
N ASP A 96 -29.01 -13.02 4.15
CA ASP A 96 -29.45 -12.39 5.40
C ASP A 96 -28.95 -10.95 5.52
N PHE A 97 -29.89 -10.01 5.52
CA PHE A 97 -29.64 -8.57 5.64
C PHE A 97 -29.77 -8.07 7.09
N LYS A 98 -29.68 -8.95 8.10
CA LYS A 98 -29.78 -8.49 9.50
C LYS A 98 -28.46 -7.99 10.07
N ASN A 99 -27.34 -8.41 9.50
CA ASN A 99 -26.01 -8.12 10.02
C ASN A 99 -25.37 -7.00 9.21
N HIS A 100 -25.46 -5.77 9.70
CA HIS A 100 -24.85 -4.60 9.07
C HIS A 100 -23.69 -4.07 9.90
N SER A 101 -22.60 -3.70 9.21
CA SER A 101 -21.45 -3.00 9.81
C SER A 101 -21.79 -1.55 10.22
N LEU A 102 -22.77 -0.95 9.56
CA LEU A 102 -23.23 0.43 9.82
C LEU A 102 -24.61 0.48 10.50
N PRO A 103 -24.81 1.33 11.52
CA PRO A 103 -26.07 1.39 12.24
C PRO A 103 -27.19 2.05 11.41
N LEU A 104 -28.23 1.27 11.06
CA LEU A 104 -29.36 1.73 10.23
C LEU A 104 -30.05 2.99 10.78
N ALA A 105 -30.17 3.11 12.10
CA ALA A 105 -30.78 4.29 12.72
C ALA A 105 -29.98 5.58 12.45
N ARG A 106 -28.65 5.49 12.37
CA ARG A 106 -27.79 6.64 12.05
C ARG A 106 -27.90 7.00 10.57
N ILE A 107 -27.92 6.00 9.69
CA ILE A 107 -28.18 6.18 8.25
C ILE A 107 -29.50 6.91 8.05
N LYS A 108 -30.58 6.42 8.67
CA LYS A 108 -31.91 7.07 8.61
C LYS A 108 -31.89 8.51 9.12
N LYS A 109 -31.15 8.80 10.20
CA LYS A 109 -30.99 10.17 10.72
C LYS A 109 -30.28 11.09 9.72
N ILE A 110 -29.23 10.61 9.04
CA ILE A 110 -28.52 11.38 8.01
C ILE A 110 -29.44 11.65 6.83
N MET A 111 -30.16 10.64 6.34
CA MET A 111 -31.14 10.80 5.26
C MET A 111 -32.26 11.80 5.61
N LYS A 112 -32.63 11.89 6.90
CA LYS A 112 -33.63 12.82 7.45
C LYS A 112 -33.08 14.20 7.84
N ALA A 113 -31.79 14.45 7.65
CA ALA A 113 -31.23 15.78 7.85
C ALA A 113 -31.72 16.76 6.75
N ASP A 114 -32.17 16.23 5.62
CA ASP A 114 -32.87 16.97 4.58
C ASP A 114 -34.35 17.15 4.96
N GLU A 115 -34.81 18.40 5.06
CA GLU A 115 -36.17 18.78 5.48
C GLU A 115 -37.25 18.30 4.50
N ASP A 116 -36.91 18.11 3.22
CA ASP A 116 -37.85 17.66 2.19
C ASP A 116 -38.13 16.15 2.25
N VAL A 117 -37.32 15.39 3.01
CA VAL A 117 -37.47 13.94 3.13
C VAL A 117 -38.50 13.58 4.20
N ARG A 118 -39.76 13.35 3.80
CA ARG A 118 -40.87 13.03 4.71
C ARG A 118 -40.96 11.58 5.15
N MET A 119 -40.75 10.62 4.26
CA MET A 119 -40.80 9.19 4.59
C MET A 119 -39.62 8.47 3.94
N ILE A 120 -39.17 7.39 4.57
CA ILE A 120 -38.06 6.55 4.10
C ILE A 120 -38.53 5.11 4.22
N SER A 121 -38.49 4.36 3.12
CA SER A 121 -38.76 2.92 3.11
C SER A 121 -37.82 2.18 4.08
N ALA A 122 -38.29 1.09 4.69
CA ALA A 122 -37.46 0.26 5.56
C ALA A 122 -36.25 -0.34 4.83
N GLU A 123 -36.36 -0.56 3.51
CA GLU A 123 -35.30 -1.14 2.67
C GLU A 123 -34.19 -0.14 2.35
N ALA A 124 -34.50 1.17 2.32
CA ALA A 124 -33.51 2.16 1.89
C ALA A 124 -32.30 2.25 2.84
N PRO A 125 -32.45 2.30 4.18
CA PRO A 125 -31.30 2.24 5.10
C PRO A 125 -30.47 0.97 4.95
N VAL A 126 -31.10 -0.17 4.63
CA VAL A 126 -30.43 -1.47 4.43
C VAL A 126 -29.52 -1.39 3.19
N ILE A 127 -30.05 -0.88 2.08
CA ILE A 127 -29.27 -0.68 0.84
C ILE A 127 -28.13 0.32 1.08
N PHE A 128 -28.40 1.43 1.77
CA PHE A 128 -27.37 2.41 2.11
C PHE A 128 -26.27 1.83 2.99
N ALA A 129 -26.58 0.93 3.93
CA ALA A 129 -25.56 0.30 4.75
C ALA A 129 -24.54 -0.44 3.88
N ARG A 130 -25.00 -1.24 2.91
CA ARG A 130 -24.11 -1.96 1.99
C ARG A 130 -23.41 -1.03 1.00
N ALA A 131 -24.12 -0.06 0.43
CA ALA A 131 -23.53 0.89 -0.50
C ALA A 131 -22.44 1.74 0.16
N CYS A 132 -22.66 2.20 1.40
CA CYS A 132 -21.66 2.97 2.15
C CYS A 132 -20.43 2.13 2.50
N GLU A 133 -20.60 0.85 2.84
CA GLU A 133 -19.46 -0.07 3.05
C GLU A 133 -18.60 -0.18 1.79
N MET A 134 -19.21 -0.44 0.64
CA MET A 134 -18.51 -0.51 -0.65
C MET A 134 -17.83 0.82 -1.01
N PHE A 135 -18.54 1.93 -0.80
CA PHE A 135 -18.01 3.27 -1.04
C PHE A 135 -16.78 3.58 -0.19
N ILE A 136 -16.81 3.27 1.11
CA ILE A 136 -15.68 3.50 2.01
C ILE A 136 -14.48 2.66 1.59
N LEU A 137 -14.68 1.37 1.25
CA LEU A 137 -13.61 0.48 0.81
C LEU A 137 -12.97 0.95 -0.50
N GLU A 138 -13.78 1.30 -1.50
CA GLU A 138 -13.28 1.79 -2.78
C GLU A 138 -12.54 3.13 -2.63
N LEU A 139 -13.14 4.09 -1.91
CA LEU A 139 -12.52 5.39 -1.67
C LEU A 139 -11.17 5.21 -0.96
N THR A 140 -11.13 4.36 0.07
CA THR A 140 -9.90 4.05 0.81
C THR A 140 -8.85 3.41 -0.09
N LEU A 141 -9.22 2.47 -0.97
CA LEU A 141 -8.30 1.83 -1.91
C LEU A 141 -7.67 2.86 -2.87
N ARG A 142 -8.50 3.74 -3.44
CA ARG A 142 -8.04 4.82 -4.33
C ARG A 142 -7.11 5.80 -3.60
N SER A 143 -7.49 6.24 -2.40
CA SER A 143 -6.67 7.14 -1.57
C SER A 143 -5.37 6.49 -1.08
N TRP A 144 -5.39 5.18 -0.82
CA TRP A 144 -4.20 4.44 -0.41
C TRP A 144 -3.19 4.33 -1.55
N ASN A 145 -3.62 4.10 -2.78
CA ASN A 145 -2.75 4.07 -3.94
C ASN A 145 -1.93 5.37 -4.08
N HIS A 146 -2.57 6.53 -3.90
CA HIS A 146 -1.87 7.81 -3.91
C HIS A 146 -0.96 8.00 -2.68
N THR A 147 -1.34 7.48 -1.51
CA THR A 147 -0.47 7.46 -0.32
C THR A 147 0.82 6.68 -0.60
N GLU A 148 0.71 5.52 -1.24
CA GLU A 148 1.86 4.67 -1.62
C GLU A 148 2.72 5.32 -2.71
N GLU A 149 2.12 6.00 -3.69
CA GLU A 149 2.83 6.76 -4.73
C GLU A 149 3.77 7.80 -4.11
N ASN A 150 3.32 8.49 -3.06
CA ASN A 150 4.10 9.45 -2.30
C ASN A 150 5.06 8.80 -1.28
N LYS A 151 5.20 7.47 -1.30
CA LYS A 151 6.04 6.70 -0.37
C LYS A 151 5.67 6.93 1.10
N ARG A 152 4.41 7.26 1.37
CA ARG A 152 3.87 7.43 2.72
C ARG A 152 3.25 6.12 3.19
N ARG A 153 3.13 5.99 4.52
CA ARG A 153 2.45 4.85 5.18
C ARG A 153 1.26 5.29 6.02
N THR A 154 0.89 6.57 5.92
CA THR A 154 -0.21 7.18 6.66
C THR A 154 -1.09 7.89 5.65
N LEU A 155 -2.34 7.43 5.54
CA LEU A 155 -3.36 8.04 4.71
C LEU A 155 -3.74 9.40 5.32
N GLN A 156 -3.76 10.43 4.48
CA GLN A 156 -4.01 11.82 4.89
C GLN A 156 -5.09 12.43 4.00
N LYS A 157 -5.72 13.50 4.52
CA LYS A 157 -6.59 14.35 3.71
C LYS A 157 -5.69 15.28 2.90
N GLU A 158 -5.77 15.16 1.57
CA GLU A 158 -5.13 16.07 0.62
C GLU A 158 -6.11 17.12 0.09
#